data_AF-A0A0G0QYS6-F1
#
_entry.id   AF-A0A0G0QYS6-F1
#
_cell.length_a   1.000
_cell.length_b   1.000
_cell.length_c   1.000
_cell.angle_alpha   90.00
_cell.angle_beta   90.00
_cell.angle_gamma   90.00
#
_symmetry.space_group_name_H-M   'P 1'
#
loop_
_entity.id
_entity.type
_entity.pdbx_description
1 polymer ?
#
loop_
_entity_poly.entity_id
_entity_poly.type
_entity_poly.pdbx_seq_one_letter_code
_entity_poly.pdbx_strand_id
1 'polypeptide(L)' 'MPKENAQNLNDNLKRLAKITEWFDNQGEVDVEEGLKKVKEAAGIIKVSKVRLKEIENEFEEIKKEIETEDADKGK' A
#
# COMPACT_ATOMS: atom_id res chain seq x y z
N MET A 1 -3.98 20.03 8.88
CA MET A 1 -2.57 19.73 8.54
C MET A 1 -2.51 18.25 8.20
N PRO A 2 -2.17 17.85 6.97
CA PRO A 2 -2.12 16.42 6.65
C PRO A 2 -0.95 15.82 7.41
N LYS A 3 -1.25 14.83 8.26
CA LYS A 3 -0.21 14.09 8.98
C LYS A 3 0.64 13.38 7.94
N GLU A 4 1.87 13.85 7.76
CA GLU A 4 2.99 13.12 7.18
C GLU A 4 3.28 11.91 8.07
N ASN A 5 2.40 10.92 8.06
CA ASN A 5 2.61 9.65 8.72
C ASN A 5 2.93 8.63 7.64
N ALA A 6 3.96 7.83 7.89
CA ALA A 6 4.51 6.76 7.06
C ALA A 6 3.51 5.61 6.74
N GLN A 7 2.30 5.94 6.28
CA GLN A 7 1.16 5.02 6.19
C GLN A 7 0.29 5.22 4.94
N ASN A 8 0.60 6.16 4.04
CA ASN A 8 -0.11 6.17 2.74
C ASN A 8 0.49 5.10 1.81
N LEU A 9 -0.37 4.49 0.99
CA LEU A 9 0.01 3.36 0.12
C LEU A 9 1.07 3.75 -0.90
N ASN A 10 1.05 4.98 -1.41
CA ASN A 10 1.98 5.48 -2.41
C ASN A 10 3.43 5.49 -1.88
N ASP A 11 3.64 5.96 -0.66
CA ASP A 11 4.97 6.04 -0.07
C ASP A 11 5.52 4.65 0.27
N ASN A 12 4.65 3.71 0.67
CA ASN A 12 5.05 2.31 0.81
C ASN A 12 5.49 1.70 -0.52
N LEU A 13 4.78 1.98 -1.62
CA LEU A 13 5.16 1.52 -2.96
C LEU A 13 6.50 2.11 -3.41
N LYS A 14 6.73 3.41 -3.17
CA LYS A 14 8.03 4.06 -3.46
C LYS A 14 9.17 3.42 -2.66
N ARG A 15 8.94 3.08 -1.38
CA ARG A 15 9.94 2.39 -0.56
C ARG A 15 10.25 0.99 -1.08
N LEU A 16 9.23 0.23 -1.49
CA LEU A 16 9.42 -1.07 -2.13
C LEU A 16 10.22 -0.94 -3.43
N ALA A 17 9.92 0.06 -4.26
CA ALA A 17 10.66 0.32 -5.49
C ALA A 17 12.15 0.62 -5.21
N LYS A 18 12.46 1.39 -4.17
CA LYS A 18 13.85 1.64 -3.74
C LYS A 18 14.56 0.37 -3.26
N ILE A 19 13.85 -0.55 -2.63
CA ILE A 19 14.41 -1.84 -2.22
C ILE A 19 14.74 -2.68 -3.46
N THR A 20 13.84 -2.74 -4.44
CA THR A 20 14.10 -3.41 -5.73
C THR A 20 15.28 -2.79 -6.44
N GLU A 21 15.31 -1.47 -6.57
CA GLU A 21 16.42 -0.72 -7.17
C GLU A 21 17.75 -0.98 -6.45
N TRP A 22 17.73 -1.14 -5.13
CA TRP A 22 18.94 -1.51 -4.39
C TRP A 22 19.48 -2.87 -4.85
N PHE A 23 18.62 -3.88 -5.00
CA PHE A 23 19.03 -5.21 -5.48
C PHE A 23 19.54 -5.17 -6.92
N ASP A 24 18.86 -4.44 -7.81
CA ASP A 24 19.22 -4.36 -9.23
C ASP A 24 20.56 -3.67 -9.48
N ASN A 25 20.96 -2.75 -8.59
CA ASN A 25 22.20 -2.01 -8.70
C ASN A 25 23.41 -2.70 -8.03
N GLN A 26 23.27 -3.93 -7.54
CA GLN A 26 24.40 -4.67 -6.97
C GLN A 26 25.14 -5.45 -8.07
N GLY A 27 26.47 -5.28 -8.14
CA GLY A 27 27.33 -6.15 -8.96
C GLY A 27 27.52 -7.54 -8.36
N GLU A 28 27.66 -7.61 -7.04
CA GLU A 28 27.55 -8.82 -6.24
C GLU A 28 26.67 -8.52 -5.02
N VAL A 29 25.75 -9.44 -4.70
CA VAL A 29 24.78 -9.22 -3.64
C VAL A 29 25.40 -9.58 -2.29
N ASP A 30 25.50 -8.60 -1.39
CA ASP A 30 25.69 -8.85 0.03
C ASP A 30 24.42 -9.53 0.60
N VAL A 31 24.56 -10.80 0.97
CA VAL A 31 23.45 -11.63 1.45
C VAL A 31 22.92 -11.16 2.81
N GLU A 32 23.77 -10.66 3.70
CA GLU A 32 23.33 -10.17 5.02
C GLU A 32 22.52 -8.89 4.88
N GLU A 33 22.99 -7.95 4.05
CA GLU A 33 22.24 -6.73 3.77
C GLU A 33 20.96 -7.02 2.97
N GLY A 34 21.04 -7.94 2.00
CA GLY A 34 19.88 -8.42 1.26
C GLY A 34 18.79 -8.99 2.19
N LEU A 35 19.17 -9.77 3.20
CA LEU A 35 18.23 -10.28 4.20
C LEU A 35 17.56 -9.16 5.00
N LYS A 36 18.27 -8.07 5.32
CA LYS A 36 17.68 -6.90 5.99
C LYS A 36 16.66 -6.21 5.08
N LYS A 37 16.99 -6.02 3.80
CA LYS A 37 16.07 -5.42 2.81
C LYS A 37 14.80 -6.25 2.62
N VAL A 38 14.92 -7.58 2.57
CA VAL A 38 13.75 -8.49 2.49
C VAL A 38 12.86 -8.36 3.73
N LYS A 39 13.46 -8.30 4.93
CA LYS A 39 12.70 -8.09 6.17
C LYS A 39 11.98 -6.73 6.20
N GLU A 40 12.64 -5.68 5.73
CA GLU A 40 12.01 -4.35 5.58
C GLU A 40 10.83 -4.41 4.59
N ALA A 41 11.04 -4.98 3.40
CA ALA A 41 10.00 -5.12 2.39
C ALA A 41 8.79 -5.92 2.91
N ALA A 42 9.03 -7.01 3.63
CA ALA A 42 7.96 -7.80 4.24
C ALA A 42 7.12 -6.98 5.22
N GLY A 43 7.75 -6.12 6.03
CA GLY A 43 7.07 -5.18 6.92
C GLY A 43 6.21 -4.17 6.15
N ILE A 44 6.77 -3.57 5.10
CA ILE A 44 6.05 -2.61 4.24
C ILE A 44 4.84 -3.27 3.58
N ILE A 45 5.02 -4.46 2.98
CA ILE A 45 3.94 -5.21 2.33
C ILE A 45 2.81 -5.51 3.31
N LYS A 46 3.13 -5.90 4.55
CA LYS A 46 2.12 -6.19 5.58
C LYS A 46 1.24 -4.97 5.85
N VAL A 47 1.85 -3.79 6.03
CA VAL A 47 1.10 -2.54 6.28
C VAL A 47 0.32 -2.11 5.04
N SER A 48 0.91 -2.22 3.85
CA SER A 48 0.24 -1.89 2.58
C SER A 48 -1.01 -2.73 2.33
N LYS A 49 -0.98 -4.03 2.65
CA LYS A 49 -2.16 -4.90 2.53
C LYS A 49 -3.31 -4.46 3.43
N VAL A 50 -3.00 -4.03 4.65
CA VAL A 50 -4.02 -3.48 5.56
C VAL A 50 -4.62 -2.21 4.97
N ARG A 51 -3.79 -1.27 4.53
CA ARG A 51 -4.27 -0.01 3.93
C ARG A 51 -5.09 -0.24 2.66
N LEU A 52 -4.70 -1.20 1.83
CA LEU A 52 -5.44 -1.56 0.61
C LEU A 52 -6.85 -2.08 0.95
N LYS A 53 -6.98 -2.92 1.98
CA LYS A 53 -8.27 -3.41 2.45
C LYS A 53 -9.16 -2.29 2.99
N GLU A 54 -8.59 -1.32 3.69
CA GLU A 54 -9.34 -0.14 4.14
C GLU A 54 -9.88 0.65 2.95
N ILE A 55 -9.06 0.88 1.92
CA ILE A 55 -9.47 1.56 0.70
C ILE A 55 -10.59 0.79 -0.02
N GLU A 56 -10.47 -0.53 -0.14
CA GLU A 56 -11.51 -1.40 -0.73
C GLU A 56 -12.85 -1.25 0.02
N ASN A 57 -12.83 -1.25 1.35
CA ASN A 57 -14.03 -1.03 2.15
C ASN A 57 -14.62 0.37 1.91
N GLU A 58 -13.79 1.42 1.82
CA GLU A 58 -14.24 2.78 1.51
C GLU A 58 -14.97 2.83 0.14
N PHE A 59 -14.47 2.11 -0.87
CA PHE A 59 -15.13 2.00 -2.18
C PHE A 59 -16.47 1.25 -2.12
N GLU A 60 -16.56 0.16 -1.34
CA GLU A 60 -17.80 -0.60 -1.18
C GLU A 60 -18.90 0.24 -0.50
N GLU A 61 -18.56 1.07 0.48
CA GLU A 61 -19.53 1.97 1.10
C GLU A 61 -20.02 3.04 0.12
N ILE A 62 -19.12 3.66 -0.67
CA ILE A 62 -19.51 4.62 -1.72
C ILE A 62 -20.46 3.96 -2.73
N LYS A 63 -20.19 2.72 -3.13
CA LYS A 63 -21.06 1.97 -4.05
C LYS A 63 -22.46 1.78 -3.47
N LYS A 64 -22.58 1.39 -2.19
CA LYS A 64 -23.87 1.24 -1.51
C LYS A 64 -24.63 2.56 -1.41
N GLU A 65 -23.94 3.66 -1.12
CA GLU A 65 -24.54 5.00 -1.08
C GLU A 65 -25.17 5.35 -2.43
N ILE A 66 -24.45 5.15 -3.53
CA ILE A 66 -24.94 5.38 -4.90
C ILE A 66 -26.15 4.49 -5.22
N GLU A 67 -26.07 3.18 -4.93
CA GLU A 67 -27.17 2.24 -5.18
C GLU A 67 -28.43 2.57 -4.36
N THR A 68 -28.26 3.04 -3.12
CA THR A 68 -29.37 3.45 -2.24
C THR A 68 -30.02 4.74 -2.73
N GLU A 69 -29.22 5.72 -3.15
CA GLU A 69 -29.74 6.96 -3.75
C GLU A 69 -30.54 6.70 -5.03
N ASP A 70 -30.09 5.77 -5.87
CA ASP A 70 -30.79 5.41 -7.11
C ASP A 70 -32.10 4.66 -6.83
N ALA A 71 -32.13 3.82 -5.79
CA ALA A 71 -33.35 3.13 -5.36
C ALA A 71 -34.42 4.09 -4.78
N ASP A 72 -34.00 5.18 -4.13
CA ASP A 72 -34.93 6.15 -3.52
C ASP A 72 -35.48 7.16 -4.54
N LYS A 73 -34.74 7.43 -5.63
CA LYS A 73 -35.20 8.28 -6.77
C LYS A 73 -36.21 7.58 -7.70
N GLY A 74 -36.38 6.26 -7.58
CA GLY A 74 -37.31 5.44 -8.37
C GLY A 74 -38.68 5.19 -7.72
N LYS A 75 -38.92 5.75 -6.52
CA LYS A 75 -40.22 5.75 -5.82
C LYS A 75 -40.95 7.07 -6.02
#